data_AF-X1G6H1-F1
#
_entry.id   AF-X1G6H1-F1
#
_cell.length_a   1.000
_cell.length_b   1.000
_cell.length_c   1.000
_cell.angle_alpha   90.00
_cell.angle_beta   90.00
_cell.angle_gamma   90.00
#
_symmetry.space_group_name_H-M   'P 1'
#
loop_
_entity.id
_entity.type
_entity.pdbx_description
1 polymer ?
#
loop_
_entity_poly.entity_id
_entity_poly.type
_entity_poly.pdbx_seq_one_letter_code
_entity_poly.pdbx_strand_id
1 'polypeptide(L)' 'MNERLVTSTVVDALSRNGALYVDDLYKSVNKIHSDVEKGVFEEILMIMELQALIMVYKMPRGKRKAELTKINAFSRNF' A
#
# COMPACT_ATOMS: atom_id res chain seq x y z
N MET A 1 7.50 -13.92 7.79
CA MET A 1 6.61 -13.17 6.88
C MET A 1 7.43 -12.71 5.68
N ASN A 2 6.92 -12.81 4.44
CA ASN A 2 7.67 -12.40 3.25
C ASN A 2 7.24 -10.99 2.82
N GLU A 3 8.01 -9.98 3.24
CA GLU A 3 7.77 -8.55 2.95
C GLU A 3 7.56 -8.29 1.46
N ARG A 4 8.31 -8.96 0.58
CA ARG A 4 8.16 -8.79 -0.88
C ARG A 4 6.77 -9.18 -1.38
N LEU A 5 6.17 -10.24 -0.81
CA LEU A 5 4.82 -10.67 -1.19
C LEU A 5 3.77 -9.66 -0.71
N VAL A 6 3.96 -9.08 0.48
CA VAL A 6 3.08 -8.04 1.01
C VAL A 6 3.16 -6.78 0.16
N THR A 7 4.37 -6.32 -0.18
CA THR A 7 4.61 -5.18 -1.08
C THR A 7 3.93 -5.38 -2.43
N SER A 8 4.08 -6.56 -3.06
CA SER A 8 3.40 -6.88 -4.31
C SER A 8 1.89 -6.77 -4.19
N THR A 9 1.34 -7.30 -3.08
CA THR A 9 -0.11 -7.30 -2.83
C THR A 9 -0.63 -5.88 -2.63
N VAL A 10 0.13 -5.01 -1.96
CA VAL A 10 -0.20 -3.58 -1.81
C VAL A 10 -0.23 -2.89 -3.17
N VAL A 11 0.80 -3.10 -3.99
CA VAL A 11 0.87 -2.51 -5.34
C VAL A 11 -0.31 -2.99 -6.20
N ASP A 12 -0.64 -4.27 -6.16
CA ASP A 12 -1.77 -4.81 -6.92
C ASP A 12 -3.11 -4.27 -6.44
N ALA A 13 -3.32 -4.16 -5.13
CA ALA A 13 -4.53 -3.61 -4.55
C ALA A 13 -4.74 -2.15 -4.95
N LEU A 14 -3.68 -1.33 -4.86
CA LEU A 14 -3.74 0.07 -5.27
C LEU A 14 -3.82 0.25 -6.79
N SER A 15 -3.19 -0.62 -7.58
CA SER A 15 -3.30 -0.60 -9.04
C SER A 15 -4.73 -0.85 -9.52
N ARG A 16 -5.44 -1.77 -8.86
CA ARG A 16 -6.81 -2.15 -9.24
C ARG A 16 -7.86 -1.15 -8.75
N ASN A 17 -7.68 -0.61 -7.54
CA ASN A 17 -8.71 0.19 -6.87
C ASN A 17 -8.40 1.69 -6.84
N GLY A 18 -7.20 2.10 -7.28
CA GLY A 18 -6.69 3.44 -7.06
C GLY A 18 -6.39 3.70 -5.58
N ALA A 19 -6.57 4.94 -5.15
CA ALA A 19 -6.28 5.33 -3.77
C ALA A 19 -7.23 4.67 -2.76
N LEU A 20 -6.69 3.99 -1.74
CA LEU A 20 -7.44 3.29 -0.69
C LEU A 20 -7.15 3.86 0.69
N TYR A 21 -8.11 3.78 1.62
CA TYR A 21 -7.81 4.04 3.02
C TYR A 21 -6.86 2.97 3.56
N VAL A 22 -5.89 3.37 4.39
CA VAL A 22 -4.86 2.47 4.94
C VAL A 22 -5.48 1.28 5.69
N ASP A 23 -6.56 1.51 6.45
CA ASP A 23 -7.26 0.42 7.15
C ASP A 23 -7.95 -0.56 6.20
N ASP A 24 -8.50 -0.10 5.07
CA ASP A 24 -9.14 -0.96 4.08
C ASP A 24 -8.10 -1.73 3.26
N LEU A 25 -6.98 -1.08 2.94
CA LEU A 25 -5.81 -1.71 2.34
C LEU A 25 -5.24 -2.80 3.26
N TYR A 26 -5.09 -2.53 4.56
CA TYR A 26 -4.66 -3.51 5.55
C TYR A 26 -5.58 -4.73 5.57
N LYS A 27 -6.91 -4.54 5.63
CA LYS A 27 -7.87 -5.64 5.60
C LYS A 27 -7.72 -6.49 4.33
N SER A 28 -7.53 -5.86 3.17
CA SER A 28 -7.34 -6.56 1.90
C SER A 28 -6.06 -7.39 1.89
N VAL A 29 -4.96 -6.82 2.40
CA VAL A 29 -3.66 -7.50 2.48
C VAL A 29 -3.71 -8.64 3.49
N ASN A 30 -4.26 -8.40 4.68
CA ASN A 30 -4.36 -9.40 5.75
C ASN A 30 -5.30 -10.56 5.39
N LYS A 31 -6.28 -10.33 4.49
CA LYS A 31 -7.10 -11.43 3.94
C LYS A 31 -6.28 -12.42 3.10
N ILE A 32 -5.21 -11.96 2.47
CA ILE A 32 -4.33 -12.77 1.60
C ILE A 32 -3.15 -13.32 2.42
N HIS A 33 -2.62 -12.50 3.33
CA HIS A 33 -1.50 -12.82 4.21
C HIS A 33 -1.98 -12.74 5.66
N SER A 34 -2.64 -13.79 6.13
CA SER A 34 -3.37 -13.84 7.41
C SER A 34 -2.56 -13.61 8.69
N ASP A 35 -1.24 -13.56 8.57
CA ASP A 35 -0.30 -13.38 9.70
C ASP A 35 0.39 -12.01 9.69
N VAL A 36 -0.12 -11.05 8.91
CA VAL A 36 0.47 -9.71 8.86
C VAL A 36 -0.06 -8.86 10.01
N GLU A 37 0.77 -8.68 11.02
CA GLU A 37 0.50 -7.73 12.09
C GLU A 37 0.38 -6.29 11.55
N LYS A 38 -0.52 -5.51 12.15
CA LYS A 38 -0.76 -4.14 11.71
C LYS A 38 0.50 -3.28 11.79
N GLY A 39 1.31 -3.42 12.85
CA GLY A 39 2.56 -2.66 13.00
C GLY A 39 3.54 -2.92 11.87
N VAL A 40 3.70 -4.18 11.47
CA VAL A 40 4.56 -4.60 10.37
C VAL A 40 4.04 -4.08 9.02
N PHE A 41 2.73 -4.11 8.80
CA PHE A 41 2.12 -3.53 7.61
C PHE A 41 2.37 -2.01 7.50
N GLU A 42 2.27 -1.29 8.61
CA GLU A 42 2.54 0.15 8.66
C GLU A 42 4.02 0.47 8.35
N GLU A 43 4.94 -0.35 8.86
CA GLU A 43 6.37 -0.24 8.55
C GLU A 43 6.64 -0.48 7.05
N ILE A 44 5.98 -1.48 6.45
CA ILE A 44 6.07 -1.72 5.01
C ILE A 44 5.56 -0.52 4.22
N LEU A 45 4.40 0.05 4.59
CA LEU A 45 3.89 1.25 3.90
C LEU A 45 4.85 2.43 4.02
N MET A 46 5.46 2.64 5.19
CA MET A 46 6.47 3.67 5.39
C MET A 46 7.68 3.45 4.48
N ILE A 47 8.20 2.22 4.40
CA ILE A 47 9.32 1.87 3.51
C ILE A 47 8.94 2.12 2.04
N MET A 48 7.75 1.71 1.62
CA MET A 48 7.26 1.93 0.25
C MET A 48 7.10 3.42 -0.07
N GLU A 49 6.67 4.23 0.89
CA GLU A 49 6.58 5.69 0.75
C GLU A 49 7.96 6.33 0.63
N LEU A 50 8.94 5.92 1.46
CA LEU A 50 10.33 6.37 1.35
C LEU A 50 10.97 6.01 0.01
N GLN A 51 10.56 4.88 -0.58
CA GLN A 51 10.98 4.44 -1.92
C GLN A 51 10.18 5.10 -3.05
N ALA A 52 9.29 6.05 -2.74
CA ALA A 52 8.42 6.73 -3.68
C ALA A 52 7.52 5.80 -4.51
N LEU A 53 7.23 4.59 -4.02
CA LEU A 53 6.31 3.65 -4.69
C LEU A 53 4.85 4.04 -4.46
N ILE A 54 4.56 4.56 -3.28
CA ILE A 54 3.25 5.05 -2.88
C ILE A 54 3.37 6.43 -2.23
N MET A 55 2.24 7.12 -2.14
CA MET A 55 2.06 8.32 -1.33
C MET A 55 1.00 8.04 -0.25
N VAL A 56 1.24 8.46 1.00
CA VAL A 56 0.26 8.35 2.08
C VAL A 56 -0.20 9.73 2.54
N TYR A 57 -1.47 10.05 2.28
CA TYR A 57 -2.08 11.32 2.64
C TYR A 57 -2.76 11.24 4.00
N LYS A 58 -2.59 12.29 4.81
CA LYS A 58 -3.44 12.51 6.00
C LYS A 58 -4.79 13.05 5.55
N MET A 59 -5.85 12.40 6.03
CA MET A 59 -7.24 12.75 5.77
C MET A 59 -7.88 13.28 7.06
N PRO A 60 -9.05 13.96 6.98
CA PRO A 60 -9.77 14.40 8.17
C PRO A 60 -10.04 13.26 9.15
N ARG A 61 -10.13 13.62 10.44
CA ARG A 61 -10.39 12.67 11.55
C ARG A 61 -9.30 11.61 11.73
N GLY A 62 -8.05 11.93 11.35
CA GLY A 62 -6.90 11.05 11.55
C GLY A 62 -6.83 9.86 10.58
N LYS A 63 -7.72 9.79 9.60
CA LYS A 63 -7.67 8.74 8.57
C LYS A 63 -6.46 8.96 7.65
N ARG A 64 -6.01 7.90 7.00
CA ARG A 64 -4.94 7.96 5.99
C ARG A 64 -5.36 7.27 4.70
N LYS A 65 -4.91 7.80 3.56
CA LYS A 65 -5.18 7.26 2.24
C LYS A 65 -3.86 7.00 1.52
N ALA A 66 -3.67 5.79 1.01
CA ALA A 66 -2.51 5.39 0.22
C ALA A 66 -2.86 5.35 -1.27
N GLU A 67 -1.94 5.75 -2.12
CA GLU A 67 -2.08 5.74 -3.59
C GLU A 67 -0.73 5.40 -4.23
N LEU A 68 -0.73 4.75 -5.41
CA LEU A 68 0.49 4.56 -6.18
C LEU A 68 1.04 5.88 -6.71
N THR A 69 2.35 6.05 -6.62
CA THR A 69 3.02 7.20 -7.23
C THR A 69 2.97 7.09 -8.74
N LYS A 70 2.64 8.20 -9.42
CA LYS A 70 2.54 8.26 -10.89
C LYS A 70 3.84 7.94 -11.64
N ILE A 71 4.99 7.96 -10.96
CA ILE A 71 6.30 7.59 -11.52
C ILE A 71 6.28 6.15 -12.08
N ASN A 72 5.52 5.23 -11.47
CA ASN A 72 5.42 3.84 -11.92
C ASN A 72 4.27 3.55 -12.91
N ALA A 73 3.37 4.51 -13.13
CA ALA A 73 2.26 4.33 -14.08
C ALA A 73 2.68 4.53 -15.54
N PHE A 74 3.83 5.19 -15.78
CA PHE A 74 4.33 5.48 -17.12
C PHE A 74 5.17 4.33 -17.72
N SER A 75 5.68 3.42 -16.89
CA SER A 75 6.62 2.35 -17.30
C SER A 75 5.94 1.08 -17.85
N ARG A 76 4.62 1.03 -17.97
CA ARG A 76 3.87 -0.12 -18.51
C ARG A 76 3.34 0.07 -19.94
N ASN A 77 3.74 1.16 -20.62
CA ASN A 77 3.26 1.50 -21.97
C ASN A 77 4.37 1.52 -23.05
N PHE A 78 5.47 0.78 -22.86
CA PHE A 78 6.49 0.57 -23.90
C PHE A 78 6.88 -0.91 -23.99
#